data_AF-A0A2K3IY69-F1
#
_entry.id   AF-A0A2K3IY69-F1
#
_cell.length_a   1.000
_cell.length_b   1.000
_cell.length_c   1.000
_cell.angle_alpha   90.00
_cell.angle_beta   90.00
_cell.angle_gamma   90.00
#
_symmetry.space_group_name_H-M   'P 1'
#
loop_
_entity.id
_entity.type
_entity.pdbx_description
1 polymer ?
#
loop_
_entity_poly.entity_id
_entity_poly.type
_entity_poly.pdbx_seq_one_letter_code
_entity_poly.pdbx_strand_id
1 'polypeptide(L)'
;MSENIVMQTANTETHCGMCRLDYLETGVCPSGKKYRYVAYWPQGRIEIYKALKNGNLKPTQKLLEIAETCTLCGICDKQCSFITNRRPMIVQKALKEYVKELDKKSIKKTPSDTVLEELQRIVGEQWATNDPAILTAYNKTILNQKQINHVYVVMPNTTDEVSHIIKIANSNNLLYLPRGNGTFLSVAMQTLLAGPVGISKGIIIDMSRMNTITLNKDSATATIQAGVTAFDLQKKATSQNKRILVG
;
A
#
# COMPACT_ATOMS: atom_id res chain seq x y z
N MET A 1 -20.94 2.28 18.83
CA MET A 1 -20.42 0.95 18.42
C MET A 1 -19.32 0.60 19.42
N SER A 2 -19.29 -0.61 19.99
CA SER A 2 -18.27 -0.92 21.00
C SER A 2 -16.88 -0.94 20.36
N GLU A 3 -15.89 -0.32 20.97
CA GLU A 3 -14.50 -0.31 20.45
C GLU A 3 -13.94 -1.73 20.25
N ASN A 4 -14.41 -2.68 21.06
CA ASN A 4 -14.06 -4.09 20.99
C ASN A 4 -14.35 -4.72 19.61
N ILE A 5 -15.54 -4.51 19.03
CA ILE A 5 -15.89 -5.12 17.72
C ILE A 5 -15.05 -4.53 16.57
N VAL A 6 -14.68 -3.25 16.68
CA VAL A 6 -13.85 -2.57 15.67
C VAL A 6 -12.46 -3.18 15.67
N MET A 7 -11.84 -3.32 16.85
CA MET A 7 -10.52 -3.93 16.97
C MET A 7 -10.53 -5.43 16.60
N GLN A 8 -11.56 -6.18 16.98
CA GLN A 8 -11.73 -7.58 16.54
C GLN A 8 -11.77 -7.68 15.00
N THR A 9 -12.51 -6.79 14.34
CA THR A 9 -12.57 -6.75 12.87
C THR A 9 -11.25 -6.31 12.26
N ALA A 10 -10.56 -5.34 12.87
CA ALA A 10 -9.25 -4.88 12.39
C ALA A 10 -8.20 -6.01 12.47
N ASN A 11 -8.17 -6.77 13.56
CA ASN A 11 -7.20 -7.84 13.79
C ASN A 11 -7.37 -9.06 12.86
N THR A 12 -8.52 -9.18 12.19
CA THR A 12 -8.77 -10.27 11.21
C THR A 12 -8.34 -9.91 9.78
N GLU A 13 -7.63 -8.79 9.57
CA GLU A 13 -7.13 -8.39 8.25
C GLU A 13 -6.15 -9.42 7.69
N THR A 14 -6.49 -9.96 6.51
CA THR A 14 -5.73 -11.05 5.88
C THR A 14 -4.63 -10.54 4.94
N HIS A 15 -4.65 -9.26 4.58
CA HIS A 15 -3.76 -8.66 3.58
C HIS A 15 -3.85 -9.36 2.21
N CYS A 16 -4.99 -9.97 1.90
CA CYS A 16 -5.21 -10.68 0.63
C CYS A 16 -5.14 -9.79 -0.60
N GLY A 17 -5.15 -8.46 -0.46
CA GLY A 17 -5.06 -7.53 -1.59
C GLY A 17 -6.31 -7.37 -2.42
N MET A 18 -7.37 -8.16 -2.16
CA MET A 18 -8.57 -8.20 -2.99
C MET A 18 -9.28 -6.86 -3.13
N CYS A 19 -9.17 -5.96 -2.13
CA CYS A 19 -9.78 -4.63 -2.20
C CYS A 19 -9.26 -3.74 -3.36
N ARG A 20 -8.21 -4.17 -4.06
CA ARG A 20 -7.61 -3.54 -5.24
C ARG A 20 -8.03 -4.18 -6.56
N LEU A 21 -8.70 -5.33 -6.51
CA LEU A 21 -9.15 -6.09 -7.67
C LEU A 21 -10.66 -5.97 -7.80
N ASP A 22 -11.15 -5.57 -8.97
CA ASP A 22 -12.59 -5.49 -9.22
C ASP A 22 -13.17 -6.87 -9.55
N TYR A 23 -13.07 -7.80 -8.60
CA TYR A 23 -13.47 -9.20 -8.81
C TYR A 23 -14.99 -9.36 -8.97
N LEU A 24 -15.77 -8.57 -8.23
CA LEU A 24 -17.24 -8.63 -8.25
C LEU A 24 -17.87 -7.69 -9.28
N GLU A 25 -17.08 -6.98 -10.08
CA GLU A 25 -17.54 -5.96 -11.05
C GLU A 25 -18.42 -4.88 -10.41
N THR A 26 -18.14 -4.54 -9.15
CA THR A 26 -18.83 -3.50 -8.37
C THR A 26 -17.96 -2.26 -8.18
N GLY A 27 -16.80 -2.22 -8.83
CA GLY A 27 -15.79 -1.21 -8.69
C GLY A 27 -14.84 -1.49 -7.52
N VAL A 28 -13.78 -0.68 -7.47
CA VAL A 28 -12.76 -0.68 -6.41
C VAL A 28 -12.81 0.62 -5.61
N CYS A 29 -12.12 0.67 -4.46
CA CYS A 29 -12.08 1.87 -3.64
C CYS A 29 -11.61 3.10 -4.44
N PRO A 30 -12.42 4.17 -4.56
CA PRO A 30 -12.06 5.33 -5.38
C PRO A 30 -10.86 6.10 -4.82
N SER A 31 -10.75 6.21 -3.49
CA SER A 31 -9.58 6.77 -2.81
C SER A 31 -8.30 5.99 -3.16
N GLY A 32 -8.34 4.67 -3.01
CA GLY A 32 -7.22 3.80 -3.39
C GLY A 32 -6.84 3.92 -4.87
N LYS A 33 -7.82 3.94 -5.78
CA LYS A 33 -7.57 4.09 -7.23
C LYS A 33 -6.91 5.42 -7.56
N LYS A 34 -7.31 6.51 -6.89
CA LYS A 34 -6.77 7.86 -7.11
C LYS A 34 -5.33 8.00 -6.61
N TYR A 35 -5.08 7.65 -5.35
CA TYR A 35 -3.79 7.92 -4.68
C TYR A 35 -2.78 6.77 -4.75
N ARG A 36 -3.24 5.56 -5.12
CA ARG A 36 -2.49 4.31 -5.30
C ARG A 36 -1.79 3.73 -4.07
N TYR A 37 -1.22 4.53 -3.17
CA TYR A 37 -0.55 4.01 -1.98
C TYR A 37 -1.47 3.09 -1.18
N VAL A 38 -0.91 2.01 -0.62
CA VAL A 38 -1.65 1.02 0.19
C VAL A 38 -2.49 1.69 1.28
N ALA A 39 -1.99 2.77 1.88
CA ALA A 39 -2.67 3.57 2.90
C ALA A 39 -4.05 4.10 2.50
N TYR A 40 -4.31 4.34 1.21
CA TYR A 40 -5.59 4.83 0.70
C TYR A 40 -6.55 3.69 0.33
N TRP A 41 -6.11 2.45 0.43
CA TRP A 41 -6.96 1.27 0.29
C TRP A 41 -7.56 0.85 1.63
N PRO A 42 -8.69 0.12 1.64
CA PRO A 42 -9.31 -0.37 2.89
C PRO A 42 -8.34 -1.12 3.80
N GLN A 43 -7.49 -1.98 3.22
CA GLN A 43 -6.47 -2.73 3.96
C GLN A 43 -5.47 -1.81 4.68
N GLY A 44 -4.99 -0.75 4.03
CA GLY A 44 -3.99 0.15 4.64
C GLY A 44 -4.59 0.99 5.75
N ARG A 45 -5.84 1.45 5.58
CA ARG A 45 -6.58 2.15 6.64
C ARG A 45 -6.81 1.28 7.88
N ILE A 46 -7.01 -0.03 7.71
CA ILE A 46 -7.13 -0.96 8.85
C ILE A 46 -5.81 -1.04 9.62
N GLU A 47 -4.68 -1.16 8.92
CA GLU A 47 -3.36 -1.19 9.59
C GLU A 47 -3.01 0.12 10.28
N ILE A 48 -3.33 1.25 9.65
CA ILE A 48 -3.19 2.57 10.25
C ILE A 48 -4.03 2.66 11.53
N TYR A 49 -5.28 2.22 11.50
CA TYR A 49 -6.15 2.24 12.68
C TYR A 49 -5.59 1.38 13.83
N LYS A 50 -5.13 0.16 13.52
CA LYS A 50 -4.47 -0.72 14.51
C LYS A 50 -3.23 -0.06 15.12
N ALA A 51 -2.38 0.54 14.29
CA ALA A 51 -1.16 1.20 14.76
C ALA A 51 -1.47 2.41 15.66
N LEU A 52 -2.50 3.19 15.34
CA LEU A 52 -2.95 4.30 16.18
C LEU A 52 -3.45 3.80 17.54
N LYS A 53 -4.31 2.76 17.56
CA LYS A 53 -4.86 2.21 18.80
C LYS A 53 -3.82 1.53 19.68
N ASN A 54 -2.78 0.96 19.08
CA ASN A 54 -1.67 0.37 19.81
C ASN A 54 -0.59 1.39 20.21
N GLY A 55 -0.76 2.69 19.91
CA GLY A 55 0.23 3.73 20.22
C GLY A 55 1.51 3.67 19.37
N ASN A 56 1.50 2.88 18.30
CA ASN A 56 2.64 2.66 17.41
C ASN A 56 2.72 3.68 16.26
N LEU A 57 1.68 4.50 16.07
CA LEU A 57 1.65 5.57 15.08
C LEU A 57 1.22 6.87 15.75
N LYS A 58 2.07 7.89 15.65
CA LYS A 58 1.70 9.29 15.91
C LYS A 58 0.97 9.88 14.70
N PRO A 59 -0.15 10.60 14.91
CA PRO A 59 -0.85 11.30 13.85
C PRO A 59 0.02 12.27 13.04
N THR A 60 -0.10 12.21 11.71
CA THR A 60 0.55 13.12 10.76
C THR A 60 -0.51 13.88 9.94
N GLN A 61 -0.13 14.95 9.25
CA GLN A 61 -1.08 15.64 8.37
C GLN A 61 -1.61 14.70 7.26
N LYS A 62 -0.79 13.77 6.79
CA LYS A 62 -1.18 12.79 5.76
C LYS A 62 -2.22 11.80 6.28
N LEU A 63 -2.19 11.43 7.57
CA LEU A 63 -3.24 10.63 8.19
C LEU A 63 -4.63 11.27 8.03
N LEU A 64 -4.72 12.59 8.22
CA LEU A 64 -5.97 13.33 8.07
C LEU A 64 -6.55 13.13 6.65
N GLU A 65 -5.70 13.35 5.64
CA GLU A 65 -6.07 13.18 4.24
C GLU A 65 -6.50 11.73 3.92
N ILE A 66 -5.74 10.74 4.40
CA ILE A 66 -6.05 9.32 4.19
C ILE A 66 -7.44 8.97 4.75
N ALA A 67 -7.75 9.42 5.97
CA ALA A 67 -9.05 9.18 6.59
C ALA A 67 -10.17 9.95 5.87
N GLU A 68 -9.94 11.23 5.54
CA GLU A 68 -10.93 12.11 4.90
C GLU A 68 -11.35 11.61 3.51
N THR A 69 -10.42 11.06 2.73
CA THR A 69 -10.73 10.53 1.38
C THR A 69 -11.64 9.29 1.37
N CYS A 70 -11.85 8.61 2.50
CA CYS A 70 -12.79 7.50 2.58
C CYS A 70 -14.25 7.99 2.54
N THR A 71 -15.01 7.65 1.51
CA THR A 71 -16.41 8.08 1.34
C THR A 71 -17.44 7.21 2.08
N LEU A 72 -16.99 6.16 2.78
CA LEU A 72 -17.88 5.16 3.41
C LEU A 72 -18.88 4.50 2.44
N CYS A 73 -18.53 4.38 1.15
CA CYS A 73 -19.39 3.79 0.11
C CYS A 73 -19.68 2.28 0.27
N GLY A 74 -18.91 1.55 1.09
CA GLY A 74 -19.17 0.13 1.39
C GLY A 74 -18.69 -0.89 0.38
N ILE A 75 -17.98 -0.48 -0.68
CA ILE A 75 -17.34 -1.40 -1.63
C ILE A 75 -16.43 -2.40 -0.89
N CYS A 76 -15.73 -1.96 0.17
CA CYS A 76 -14.88 -2.84 0.96
C CYS A 76 -15.63 -3.97 1.66
N ASP A 77 -16.86 -3.73 2.12
CA ASP A 77 -17.67 -4.78 2.76
C ASP A 77 -18.14 -5.80 1.73
N LYS A 78 -18.62 -5.34 0.57
CA LYS A 78 -19.09 -6.25 -0.49
C LYS A 78 -17.98 -7.21 -0.91
N GLN A 79 -16.80 -6.68 -1.23
CA GLN A 79 -15.67 -7.49 -1.67
C GLN A 79 -15.13 -8.41 -0.55
N CYS A 80 -14.92 -7.87 0.65
CA CYS A 80 -14.36 -8.66 1.76
C CYS A 80 -15.34 -9.69 2.33
N SER A 81 -16.65 -9.44 2.27
CA SER A 81 -17.67 -10.41 2.70
C SER A 81 -17.67 -11.61 1.78
N PHE A 82 -17.49 -11.41 0.46
CA PHE A 82 -17.44 -12.52 -0.50
C PHE A 82 -16.17 -13.37 -0.33
N ILE A 83 -15.00 -12.74 -0.20
CA ILE A 83 -13.72 -13.49 -0.16
C ILE A 83 -13.39 -14.02 1.23
N THR A 84 -13.65 -13.24 2.28
CA THR A 84 -13.15 -13.50 3.63
C THR A 84 -14.24 -13.52 4.70
N ASN A 85 -15.52 -13.36 4.31
CA ASN A 85 -16.65 -13.19 5.23
C ASN A 85 -16.45 -12.05 6.26
N ARG A 86 -15.80 -10.95 5.84
CA ARG A 86 -15.51 -9.78 6.69
C ARG A 86 -16.24 -8.52 6.24
N ARG A 87 -16.50 -7.61 7.18
CA ARG A 87 -17.14 -6.30 6.94
C ARG A 87 -16.30 -5.15 7.51
N PRO A 88 -15.20 -4.78 6.83
CA PRO A 88 -14.23 -3.82 7.35
C PRO A 88 -14.70 -2.36 7.41
N MET A 89 -15.88 -1.98 6.86
CA MET A 89 -16.37 -0.60 6.87
C MET A 89 -16.42 -0.02 8.28
N ILE A 90 -16.72 -0.85 9.29
CA ILE A 90 -16.76 -0.41 10.68
C ILE A 90 -15.41 0.17 11.14
N VAL A 91 -14.29 -0.40 10.66
CA VAL A 91 -12.93 0.11 10.94
C VAL A 91 -12.67 1.40 10.18
N GLN A 92 -13.16 1.50 8.94
CA GLN A 92 -13.05 2.72 8.13
C GLN A 92 -13.78 3.89 8.79
N LYS A 93 -14.99 3.63 9.32
CA LYS A 93 -15.78 4.61 10.06
C LYS A 93 -15.07 5.03 11.34
N ALA A 94 -14.59 4.07 12.13
CA ALA A 94 -13.87 4.32 13.36
C ALA A 94 -12.57 5.13 13.14
N LEU A 95 -11.83 4.90 12.05
CA LEU A 95 -10.67 5.71 11.70
C LEU A 95 -11.05 7.17 11.41
N LYS A 96 -12.16 7.40 10.70
CA LYS A 96 -12.66 8.76 10.45
C LYS A 96 -13.10 9.44 11.75
N GLU A 97 -13.76 8.73 12.65
CA GLU A 97 -14.17 9.24 13.96
C GLU A 97 -12.96 9.59 14.82
N TYR A 98 -11.98 8.69 14.92
CA TYR A 98 -10.72 8.94 15.61
C TYR A 98 -10.05 10.22 15.12
N VAL A 99 -9.92 10.39 13.79
CA VAL A 99 -9.29 11.57 13.19
C VAL A 99 -10.07 12.87 13.45
N LYS A 100 -11.39 12.81 13.58
CA LYS A 100 -12.22 13.99 13.91
C LYS A 100 -12.00 14.48 15.34
N GLU A 101 -11.69 13.59 16.26
CA GLU A 101 -11.47 13.90 17.68
C GLU A 101 -10.04 14.41 17.98
N LEU A 102 -9.11 14.28 17.02
CA LEU A 102 -7.75 14.78 17.20
C LEU A 102 -7.70 16.30 17.22
N ASP A 103 -6.88 16.85 18.14
CA ASP A 103 -6.48 18.26 18.06
C ASP A 103 -5.59 18.49 16.85
N LYS A 104 -6.18 19.03 15.78
CA LYS A 104 -5.51 19.31 14.52
C LYS A 104 -4.32 20.27 14.66
N LYS A 105 -4.29 21.12 15.69
CA LYS A 105 -3.16 22.05 15.94
C LYS A 105 -1.89 21.33 16.37
N SER A 106 -2.03 20.15 16.99
CA SER A 106 -0.91 19.32 17.43
C SER A 106 -0.28 18.49 16.30
N ILE A 107 -0.96 18.37 15.16
CA ILE A 107 -0.57 17.53 14.04
C ILE A 107 0.39 18.28 13.12
N LYS A 108 1.53 17.67 12.82
CA LYS A 108 2.57 18.26 11.96
C LYS A 108 2.69 17.54 10.62
N LYS A 109 3.16 18.27 9.62
CA LYS A 109 3.63 17.69 8.36
C LYS A 109 4.92 16.92 8.64
N THR A 110 5.06 15.75 8.06
CA THR A 110 6.33 15.00 8.10
C THR A 110 7.41 15.81 7.38
N PRO A 111 8.58 16.05 8.01
CA PRO A 111 9.64 16.83 7.40
C PRO A 111 10.21 16.11 6.17
N SER A 112 10.59 16.91 5.17
CA SER A 112 11.35 16.42 4.02
C SER A 112 12.83 16.28 4.38
N ASP A 113 13.55 15.49 3.59
CA ASP A 113 15.00 15.39 3.61
C ASP A 113 15.54 15.34 2.17
N THR A 114 16.87 15.40 2.03
CA THR A 114 17.54 15.46 0.73
C THR A 114 17.26 14.21 -0.12
N VAL A 115 17.18 13.03 0.51
CA VAL A 115 16.91 11.77 -0.19
C VAL A 115 15.48 11.76 -0.74
N LEU A 116 14.50 12.18 0.06
CA LEU A 116 13.13 12.30 -0.39
C LEU A 116 13.02 13.25 -1.59
N GLU A 117 13.68 14.40 -1.53
CA GLU A 117 13.68 15.38 -2.61
C GLU A 117 14.31 14.83 -3.90
N GLU A 118 15.38 14.03 -3.79
CA GLU A 118 15.97 13.33 -4.94
C GLU A 118 15.00 12.31 -5.53
N LEU A 119 14.37 11.49 -4.69
CA LEU A 119 13.38 10.51 -5.14
C LEU A 119 12.19 11.19 -5.82
N GLN A 120 11.68 12.28 -5.24
CA GLN A 120 10.59 13.06 -5.80
C GLN A 120 10.96 13.76 -7.10
N ARG A 121 12.22 14.15 -7.31
CA ARG A 121 12.71 14.64 -8.62
C ARG A 121 12.65 13.57 -9.70
N ILE A 122 12.86 12.30 -9.35
CA ILE A 122 12.81 11.17 -10.29
C ILE A 122 11.36 10.78 -10.62
N VAL A 123 10.54 10.53 -9.60
CA VAL A 123 9.20 9.95 -9.82
C VAL A 123 8.05 10.95 -9.76
N GLY A 124 8.29 12.16 -9.24
CA GLY A 124 7.30 13.19 -8.91
C GLY A 124 6.92 13.21 -7.42
N GLU A 125 6.56 14.38 -6.90
CA GLU A 125 6.24 14.62 -5.47
C GLU A 125 5.18 13.65 -4.92
N GLN A 126 4.15 13.38 -5.73
CA GLN A 126 3.04 12.49 -5.37
C GLN A 126 3.45 11.00 -5.28
N TRP A 127 4.60 10.61 -5.83
CA TRP A 127 5.02 9.22 -6.00
C TRP A 127 6.19 8.80 -5.12
N ALA A 128 6.69 9.68 -4.25
CA ALA A 128 7.66 9.35 -3.20
C ALA A 128 7.29 10.03 -1.88
N THR A 129 7.43 9.30 -0.77
CA THR A 129 7.07 9.79 0.57
C THR A 129 7.84 9.08 1.69
N ASN A 130 8.11 9.80 2.77
CA ASN A 130 8.61 9.27 4.05
C ASN A 130 7.54 9.32 5.16
N ASP A 131 6.27 9.61 4.84
CA ASP A 131 5.23 9.84 5.86
C ASP A 131 4.89 8.55 6.64
N PRO A 132 5.03 8.54 7.99
CA PRO A 132 4.74 7.37 8.81
C PRO A 132 3.34 6.77 8.63
N ALA A 133 2.33 7.59 8.35
CA ALA A 133 0.97 7.08 8.13
C ALA A 133 0.89 6.27 6.82
N ILE A 134 1.63 6.66 5.78
CA ILE A 134 1.73 5.88 4.55
C ILE A 134 2.57 4.62 4.80
N LEU A 135 3.76 4.77 5.39
CA LEU A 135 4.70 3.65 5.64
C LEU A 135 4.06 2.51 6.45
N THR A 136 3.22 2.85 7.44
CA THR A 136 2.51 1.87 8.28
C THR A 136 1.68 0.90 7.45
N ALA A 137 1.09 1.35 6.35
CA ALA A 137 0.26 0.50 5.49
C ALA A 137 1.07 -0.51 4.65
N TYR A 138 2.40 -0.33 4.55
CA TYR A 138 3.31 -1.20 3.81
C TYR A 138 3.98 -2.26 4.67
N ASN A 139 3.91 -2.16 6.00
CA ASN A 139 4.55 -3.09 6.92
C ASN A 139 3.51 -3.88 7.74
N LYS A 140 3.74 -5.19 7.90
CA LYS A 140 2.94 -6.07 8.78
C LYS A 140 3.44 -6.05 10.22
N THR A 141 4.70 -5.67 10.42
CA THR A 141 5.35 -5.67 11.72
C THR A 141 5.16 -4.32 12.39
N ILE A 142 4.94 -4.35 13.71
CA ILE A 142 4.99 -3.18 14.57
C ILE A 142 6.38 -2.56 14.45
N LEU A 143 6.54 -1.60 13.55
CA LEU A 143 7.73 -0.75 13.56
C LEU A 143 7.54 0.24 14.70
N ASN A 144 8.37 0.09 15.72
CA ASN A 144 8.46 1.08 16.77
C ASN A 144 8.94 2.39 16.12
N GLN A 145 8.18 3.48 16.18
CA GLN A 145 8.51 4.75 15.51
C GLN A 145 9.92 5.26 15.80
N LYS A 146 10.50 4.87 16.95
CA LYS A 146 11.89 5.18 17.32
C LYS A 146 12.93 4.59 16.35
N GLN A 147 12.56 3.67 15.46
CA GLN A 147 13.46 2.98 14.52
C GLN A 147 13.24 3.35 13.04
N ILE A 148 12.22 4.15 12.68
CA ILE A 148 11.96 4.54 11.29
C ILE A 148 12.73 5.84 10.98
N ASN A 149 14.06 5.78 10.98
CA ASN A 149 14.88 6.91 10.56
C ASN A 149 15.32 6.65 9.11
N HIS A 150 14.73 7.36 8.14
CA HIS A 150 15.06 7.27 6.70
C HIS A 150 14.46 6.05 5.97
N VAL A 151 13.15 5.83 6.13
CA VAL A 151 12.40 4.86 5.31
C VAL A 151 11.50 5.60 4.34
N TYR A 152 11.52 5.17 3.08
CA TYR A 152 10.78 5.79 1.98
C TYR A 152 9.91 4.75 1.27
N VAL A 153 8.76 5.18 0.74
CA VAL A 153 8.02 4.44 -0.28
C VAL A 153 8.05 5.24 -1.56
N VAL A 154 8.37 4.58 -2.66
CA VAL A 154 8.50 5.18 -3.99
C VAL A 154 7.76 4.33 -5.00
N MET A 155 7.01 4.95 -5.91
CA MET A 155 6.26 4.30 -6.98
C MET A 155 6.79 4.74 -8.35
N PRO A 156 7.72 4.01 -9.00
CA PRO A 156 8.18 4.33 -10.34
C PRO A 156 7.19 3.87 -11.43
N ASN A 157 7.28 4.45 -12.61
CA ASN A 157 6.48 4.11 -13.79
C ASN A 157 7.32 3.61 -14.98
N THR A 158 8.63 3.80 -14.95
CA THR A 158 9.56 3.40 -16.01
C THR A 158 10.77 2.67 -15.47
N THR A 159 11.43 1.88 -16.32
CA THR A 159 12.70 1.21 -15.97
C THR A 159 13.80 2.22 -15.64
N ASP A 160 13.80 3.38 -16.30
CA ASP A 160 14.78 4.44 -16.03
C ASP A 160 14.59 5.03 -14.64
N GLU A 161 13.35 5.30 -14.23
CA GLU A 161 13.06 5.74 -12.85
C GLU A 161 13.56 4.72 -11.82
N VAL A 162 13.32 3.41 -12.04
CA VAL A 162 13.83 2.34 -11.18
C VAL A 162 15.36 2.37 -11.09
N SER A 163 16.05 2.51 -12.23
CA SER A 163 17.52 2.59 -12.27
C SER A 163 18.05 3.77 -11.44
N HIS A 164 17.44 4.95 -11.58
CA HIS A 164 17.84 6.13 -10.81
C HIS A 164 17.57 5.98 -9.31
N ILE A 165 16.43 5.38 -8.93
CA ILE A 165 16.12 5.08 -7.51
C ILE A 165 17.20 4.17 -6.91
N ILE A 166 17.63 3.13 -7.62
CA ILE A 166 18.68 2.22 -7.13
C ILE A 166 20.02 2.94 -6.97
N LYS A 167 20.37 3.85 -7.89
CA LYS A 167 21.59 4.67 -7.77
C LYS A 167 21.54 5.58 -6.53
N ILE A 168 20.40 6.22 -6.25
CA ILE A 168 20.19 7.01 -5.04
C ILE A 168 20.32 6.13 -3.79
N ALA A 169 19.70 4.95 -3.80
CA ALA A 169 19.75 4.01 -2.69
C ALA A 169 21.20 3.60 -2.37
N ASN A 170 21.97 3.22 -3.39
CA ASN A 170 23.37 2.81 -3.25
C ASN A 170 24.25 3.96 -2.75
N SER A 171 24.09 5.16 -3.32
CA SER A 171 24.88 6.34 -2.93
C SER A 171 24.65 6.76 -1.48
N ASN A 172 23.45 6.48 -0.95
CA ASN A 172 23.06 6.80 0.43
C ASN A 172 23.13 5.58 1.39
N ASN A 173 23.64 4.44 0.94
CA ASN A 173 23.69 3.18 1.72
C ASN A 173 22.32 2.78 2.30
N LEU A 174 21.29 2.88 1.48
CA LEU A 174 19.91 2.50 1.80
C LEU A 174 19.59 1.14 1.19
N LEU A 175 19.07 0.22 2.00
CA LEU A 175 18.50 -1.04 1.51
C LEU A 175 17.27 -0.72 0.67
N TYR A 176 16.99 -1.52 -0.36
CA TYR A 176 15.77 -1.37 -1.15
C TYR A 176 15.06 -2.70 -1.36
N LEU A 177 13.72 -2.64 -1.42
CA LEU A 177 12.86 -3.80 -1.57
C LEU A 177 11.81 -3.53 -2.66
N PRO A 178 11.87 -4.21 -3.82
CA PRO A 178 10.79 -4.15 -4.78
C PRO A 178 9.55 -4.86 -4.23
N ARG A 179 8.39 -4.25 -4.47
CA ARG A 179 7.09 -4.72 -4.04
C ARG A 179 6.11 -4.70 -5.22
N GLY A 180 5.60 -5.88 -5.59
CA GLY A 180 4.45 -5.99 -6.49
C GLY A 180 3.13 -5.73 -5.76
N ASN A 181 2.08 -6.50 -6.01
CA ASN A 181 0.79 -6.29 -5.33
C ASN A 181 0.70 -6.80 -3.89
N GLY A 182 1.77 -7.39 -3.35
CA GLY A 182 1.89 -7.68 -1.92
C GLY A 182 1.02 -8.85 -1.41
N THR A 183 0.55 -9.71 -2.30
CA THR A 183 -0.24 -10.92 -1.97
C THR A 183 0.65 -12.08 -1.48
N PHE A 184 1.85 -12.26 -2.04
CA PHE A 184 2.81 -13.29 -1.61
C PHE A 184 3.86 -12.78 -0.61
N LEU A 185 4.21 -11.49 -0.67
CA LEU A 185 5.33 -10.92 0.08
C LEU A 185 5.05 -10.67 1.57
N SER A 186 3.85 -10.99 2.07
CA SER A 186 3.56 -10.88 3.51
C SER A 186 4.24 -11.98 4.35
N VAL A 187 4.71 -13.05 3.69
CA VAL A 187 5.46 -14.16 4.31
C VAL A 187 6.97 -14.01 4.07
N ALA A 188 7.39 -13.55 2.89
CA ALA A 188 8.80 -13.34 2.55
C ALA A 188 9.42 -12.09 3.20
N MET A 189 8.62 -11.09 3.60
CA MET A 189 9.11 -10.01 4.47
C MET A 189 9.60 -10.56 5.81
N GLN A 190 9.04 -11.65 6.35
CA GLN A 190 9.58 -12.23 7.58
C GLN A 190 10.91 -12.95 7.36
N THR A 191 11.15 -13.59 6.22
CA THR A 191 12.37 -14.36 5.96
C THR A 191 13.52 -13.55 5.38
N LEU A 192 13.27 -12.50 4.60
CA LEU A 192 14.30 -11.54 4.16
C LEU A 192 14.59 -10.45 5.22
N LEU A 193 13.71 -10.27 6.21
CA LEU A 193 13.82 -9.23 7.25
C LEU A 193 13.90 -9.79 8.69
N ALA A 194 14.17 -11.09 8.87
CA ALA A 194 14.49 -11.73 10.17
C ALA A 194 16.00 -11.72 10.50
N GLY A 195 16.79 -10.85 9.85
CA GLY A 195 17.99 -10.35 10.50
C GLY A 195 17.58 -9.39 11.64
N PRO A 196 18.41 -9.17 12.67
CA PRO A 196 18.13 -8.27 13.81
C PRO A 196 17.92 -6.79 13.42
N VAL A 197 17.83 -6.49 12.13
CA VAL A 197 17.73 -5.17 11.52
C VAL A 197 16.48 -5.19 10.62
N GLY A 198 15.29 -5.06 11.22
CA GLY A 198 14.16 -4.54 10.45
C GLY A 198 14.59 -3.28 9.71
N ILE A 199 14.02 -2.96 8.54
CA ILE A 199 14.45 -1.79 7.74
C ILE A 199 14.35 -0.54 8.62
N SER A 200 15.48 -0.17 9.24
CA SER A 200 15.62 1.01 10.06
C SER A 200 15.89 2.22 9.17
N LYS A 201 16.41 1.96 7.95
CA LYS A 201 16.59 2.88 6.83
C LYS A 201 16.50 2.11 5.50
N GLY A 202 15.77 2.62 4.51
CA GLY A 202 15.62 1.96 3.22
C GLY A 202 14.48 2.46 2.33
N ILE A 203 14.33 1.87 1.14
CA ILE A 203 13.36 2.27 0.13
C ILE A 203 12.47 1.08 -0.26
N ILE A 204 11.17 1.20 -0.05
CA ILE A 204 10.18 0.29 -0.61
C ILE A 204 9.82 0.79 -2.01
N ILE A 205 10.09 -0.02 -3.02
CA ILE A 205 9.82 0.32 -4.43
C ILE A 205 8.51 -0.38 -4.84
N ASP A 206 7.40 0.35 -4.78
CA ASP A 206 6.08 -0.16 -5.15
C ASP A 206 5.88 -0.08 -6.68
N MET A 207 5.86 -1.24 -7.31
CA MET A 207 5.83 -1.38 -8.78
C MET A 207 4.44 -1.19 -9.38
N SER A 208 3.41 -0.86 -8.60
CA SER A 208 1.99 -0.87 -9.02
C SER A 208 1.63 0.09 -10.17
N ARG A 209 2.46 1.12 -10.43
CA ARG A 209 2.32 2.00 -11.62
C ARG A 209 2.83 1.33 -12.90
N MET A 210 3.85 0.47 -12.81
CA MET A 210 4.35 -0.30 -13.94
C MET A 210 3.42 -1.50 -14.21
N ASN A 211 2.26 -1.25 -14.82
CA ASN A 211 1.17 -2.23 -14.99
C ASN A 211 0.75 -2.47 -16.45
N THR A 212 1.63 -2.19 -17.41
CA THR A 212 1.37 -2.42 -18.83
C THR A 212 1.39 -3.92 -19.17
N ILE A 213 0.45 -4.35 -20.03
CA ILE A 213 0.32 -5.73 -20.52
C ILE A 213 0.28 -5.70 -22.04
N THR A 214 1.23 -6.40 -22.68
CA THR A 214 1.27 -6.63 -24.12
C THR A 214 1.13 -8.11 -24.40
N LEU A 215 0.00 -8.52 -24.99
CA LEU A 215 -0.21 -9.89 -25.42
C LEU A 215 0.40 -10.10 -26.81
N ASN A 216 1.17 -11.17 -26.98
CA ASN A 216 1.62 -11.56 -28.32
C ASN A 216 0.41 -12.08 -29.10
N LYS A 217 0.24 -11.66 -30.36
CA LYS A 217 -0.89 -12.10 -31.20
C LYS A 217 -0.68 -13.53 -31.69
N ASP A 218 0.54 -13.83 -32.11
CA ASP A 218 0.91 -15.03 -32.86
C ASP A 218 1.39 -16.18 -31.96
N SER A 219 1.59 -15.92 -30.65
CA SER A 219 2.00 -16.93 -29.68
C SER A 219 1.18 -16.89 -28.38
N ALA A 220 1.41 -17.88 -27.51
CA ALA A 220 0.83 -17.99 -26.18
C ALA A 220 1.69 -17.29 -25.09
N THR A 221 2.31 -16.16 -25.43
CA THR A 221 3.14 -15.38 -24.48
C THR A 221 2.63 -13.96 -24.28
N ALA A 222 3.03 -13.36 -23.17
CA ALA A 222 2.74 -11.97 -22.84
C ALA A 222 3.99 -11.29 -22.27
N THR A 223 4.21 -10.03 -22.64
CA THR A 223 5.17 -9.15 -21.98
C THR A 223 4.41 -8.28 -21.00
N ILE A 224 4.76 -8.39 -19.72
CA ILE A 224 4.10 -7.68 -18.62
C ILE A 224 5.11 -6.88 -17.81
N GLN A 225 4.67 -5.76 -17.25
CA GLN A 225 5.45 -5.04 -16.25
C GLN A 225 5.24 -5.61 -14.84
N ALA A 226 6.16 -5.32 -13.92
CA ALA A 226 6.23 -5.94 -12.59
C ALA A 226 5.03 -5.65 -11.65
N GLY A 227 4.25 -4.60 -11.93
CA GLY A 227 3.05 -4.23 -11.19
C GLY A 227 1.78 -4.94 -11.64
N VAL A 228 1.82 -5.72 -12.73
CA VAL A 228 0.65 -6.44 -13.26
C VAL A 228 0.20 -7.53 -12.29
N THR A 229 -1.11 -7.59 -12.01
CA THR A 229 -1.69 -8.68 -11.22
C THR A 229 -2.06 -9.86 -12.11
N ALA A 230 -2.09 -11.06 -11.53
CA ALA A 230 -2.66 -12.25 -12.17
C ALA A 230 -4.09 -12.00 -12.67
N PHE A 231 -4.89 -11.27 -11.89
CA PHE A 231 -6.26 -10.91 -12.26
C PHE A 231 -6.32 -10.01 -13.49
N ASP A 232 -5.51 -8.94 -13.55
CA ASP A 232 -5.47 -8.02 -14.69
C ASP A 232 -4.98 -8.73 -15.96
N LEU A 233 -3.98 -9.60 -15.82
CA LEU A 233 -3.47 -10.42 -16.91
C LEU A 233 -4.54 -11.38 -17.44
N GLN A 234 -5.23 -12.10 -16.56
CA GLN A 234 -6.32 -12.98 -16.96
C GLN A 234 -7.46 -12.19 -17.63
N LYS A 235 -7.87 -11.04 -17.07
CA LYS A 235 -8.92 -10.19 -17.66
C LYS A 235 -8.54 -9.70 -19.05
N LYS A 236 -7.29 -9.26 -19.24
CA LYS A 236 -6.76 -8.83 -20.54
C LYS A 236 -6.73 -9.99 -21.54
N ALA A 237 -6.29 -11.17 -21.13
CA ALA A 237 -6.26 -12.36 -21.99
C ALA A 237 -7.67 -12.81 -22.41
N THR A 238 -8.62 -12.86 -21.47
CA THR A 238 -10.02 -13.24 -21.76
C THR A 238 -10.65 -12.31 -22.80
N SER A 239 -10.37 -11.01 -22.75
CA SER A 239 -10.87 -10.06 -23.77
C SER A 239 -10.36 -10.32 -25.19
N GLN A 240 -9.36 -11.20 -25.36
CA GLN A 240 -8.83 -11.65 -26.65
C GLN A 240 -9.04 -13.16 -26.87
N ASN A 241 -10.00 -13.78 -26.18
CA ASN A 241 -10.26 -15.22 -26.22
C ASN A 241 -9.05 -16.10 -25.87
N LYS A 242 -8.13 -15.57 -25.05
CA LYS A 242 -6.98 -16.31 -24.51
C LYS A 242 -7.22 -16.62 -23.03
N ARG A 243 -6.60 -17.70 -22.55
CA ARG A 243 -6.60 -18.07 -21.12
C ARG A 243 -5.16 -18.10 -20.61
N ILE A 244 -4.95 -17.55 -19.42
CA ILE A 244 -3.65 -17.61 -18.74
C ILE A 244 -3.76 -18.67 -17.66
N LEU A 245 -2.74 -19.50 -17.56
CA LEU A 245 -2.54 -20.39 -16.42
C LEU A 245 -1.51 -19.73 -15.52
N VAL A 246 -1.98 -19.14 -14.42
CA VAL A 246 -1.10 -18.62 -13.37
C VAL A 246 -0.94 -19.76 -12.36
N GLY A 247 0.23 -20.39 -12.37
CA GLY A 247 0.64 -21.37 -11.35
C GLY A 247 1.29 -20.70 -10.15
#